data_AF-A0A3N2RDA0-F1
#
_entry.id   AF-A0A3N2RDA0-F1
#
_cell.length_a   1.000
_cell.length_b   1.000
_cell.length_c   1.000
_cell.angle_alpha   90.00
_cell.angle_beta   90.00
_cell.angle_gamma   90.00
#
_symmetry.space_group_name_H-M   'P 1'
#
loop_
_entity.id
_entity.type
_entity.pdbx_description
1 polymer ?
#
loop_
_entity_poly.entity_id
_entity_poly.type
_entity_poly.pdbx_seq_one_letter_code
_entity_poly.pdbx_strand_id
1 'polypeptide(L)'
;MQVETNDYVELKHEILDGMRSYMEDLAQDGADAGYGAAEIDECERVIDALLAALRNVVGDGERVPSPAQLDRSARAAVEQAVRALNALNARCRYNLIETEQREGLCELVRSALAGIGALRGQEDPTEPWREW
;
A
#
# COMPACT_ATOMS: atom_id res chain seq x y z
N MET A 1 5.55 -15.81 -23.52
CA MET A 1 5.06 -14.51 -23.00
C MET A 1 4.80 -14.74 -21.52
N GLN A 2 5.83 -14.51 -20.70
CA GLN A 2 5.64 -14.56 -19.24
C GLN A 2 4.73 -13.37 -18.91
N VAL A 3 3.57 -13.66 -18.34
CA VAL A 3 2.86 -12.66 -17.56
C VAL A 3 3.76 -12.46 -16.36
N GLU A 4 4.55 -11.38 -16.35
CA GLU A 4 5.12 -10.88 -15.11
C GLU A 4 3.91 -10.54 -14.23
N THR A 5 3.49 -11.47 -13.37
CA THR A 5 2.67 -11.11 -12.24
C THR A 5 3.44 -10.03 -11.53
N ASN A 6 2.89 -8.81 -11.53
CA ASN A 6 3.54 -7.71 -10.85
C ASN A 6 3.61 -8.11 -9.38
N ASP A 7 4.82 -8.25 -8.84
CA ASP A 7 5.13 -8.78 -7.50
C ASP A 7 4.24 -8.14 -6.41
N TYR A 8 3.89 -6.87 -6.60
CA TYR A 8 3.00 -6.12 -5.72
C TYR A 8 1.52 -6.56 -5.71
N VAL A 9 1.04 -7.34 -6.68
CA VAL A 9 -0.33 -7.89 -6.68
C VAL A 9 -0.44 -9.05 -5.71
N GLU A 10 0.56 -9.93 -5.69
CA GLU A 10 0.64 -11.02 -4.73
C GLU A 10 0.79 -10.45 -3.31
N LEU A 11 1.67 -9.46 -3.12
CA LEU A 11 1.80 -8.74 -1.84
C LEU A 11 0.48 -8.11 -1.38
N LYS A 12 -0.29 -7.49 -2.30
CA LYS A 12 -1.61 -6.94 -1.94
C LYS A 12 -2.53 -8.02 -1.40
N HIS A 13 -2.58 -9.19 -2.05
CA HIS A 13 -3.40 -10.30 -1.60
C HIS A 13 -2.96 -10.80 -0.22
N GLU A 14 -1.66 -11.01 -0.01
CA GLU A 14 -1.11 -11.45 1.28
C GLU A 14 -1.43 -10.48 2.43
N ILE A 15 -1.30 -9.17 2.21
CA ILE A 15 -1.64 -8.14 3.20
C ILE A 15 -3.11 -8.25 3.62
N LEU A 16 -4.02 -8.29 2.64
CA LEU A 16 -5.46 -8.29 2.88
C LEU A 16 -5.96 -9.62 3.44
N ASP A 17 -5.42 -10.73 2.97
CA ASP A 17 -5.75 -12.06 3.49
C ASP A 17 -5.25 -12.22 4.93
N GLY A 18 -4.08 -11.69 5.27
CA GLY A 18 -3.61 -11.63 6.65
C GLY A 18 -4.56 -10.87 7.58
N MET A 19 -5.09 -9.72 7.14
CA MET A 19 -6.11 -8.97 7.90
C MET A 19 -7.40 -9.77 8.08
N ARG A 20 -7.87 -10.47 7.03
CA ARG A 20 -9.07 -11.29 7.09
C ARG A 20 -8.89 -12.49 8.02
N SER A 21 -7.79 -13.22 7.90
CA SER A 21 -7.50 -14.37 8.73
C SER A 21 -7.41 -13.99 10.21
N TYR A 22 -6.71 -12.90 10.54
CA TYR A 22 -6.63 -12.44 11.92
C TYR A 22 -8.00 -12.03 12.50
N MET A 23 -8.80 -11.30 11.71
CA MET A 23 -10.17 -10.93 12.09
C MET A 23 -11.05 -12.17 12.33
N GLU A 24 -10.96 -13.18 11.46
CA GLU A 24 -11.72 -14.43 11.57
C GLU A 24 -11.28 -15.28 12.76
N ASP A 25 -9.98 -15.38 13.03
CA ASP A 25 -9.43 -16.13 14.15
C ASP A 25 -9.90 -15.53 15.49
N LEU A 26 -9.81 -14.21 15.66
CA LEU A 26 -10.33 -13.54 16.85
C LEU A 26 -11.84 -13.75 17.02
N ALA A 27 -12.60 -13.70 15.92
CA ALA A 27 -14.05 -13.91 15.97
C ALA A 27 -14.40 -15.34 16.41
N GLN A 28 -13.62 -16.35 16.02
CA GLN A 28 -13.79 -17.75 16.48
C GLN A 28 -13.58 -17.88 18.00
N ASP A 29 -12.66 -17.08 18.55
CA ASP A 29 -12.39 -17.02 19.99
C ASP A 29 -13.34 -16.07 20.76
N GLY A 30 -14.32 -15.47 20.08
CA GLY A 30 -15.27 -14.52 20.67
C GLY A 30 -14.66 -13.16 21.01
N ALA A 31 -13.52 -12.82 20.41
CA ALA A 31 -12.84 -11.55 20.52
C ALA A 31 -13.14 -10.61 19.33
N ASP A 32 -12.86 -9.32 19.50
CA ASP A 32 -13.02 -8.28 18.48
C ASP A 32 -11.64 -7.79 18.03
N ALA A 33 -11.38 -7.83 16.72
CA ALA A 33 -10.15 -7.32 16.11
C ALA A 33 -10.07 -5.78 16.20
N GLY A 34 -11.18 -5.08 16.41
CA GLY A 34 -11.24 -3.62 16.39
C GLY A 34 -11.34 -3.02 14.99
N TYR A 35 -11.56 -3.86 13.99
CA TYR A 35 -11.86 -3.51 12.60
C TYR A 35 -12.72 -4.62 11.96
N GLY A 36 -13.42 -4.30 10.87
CA GLY A 36 -14.21 -5.26 10.12
C GLY A 36 -13.86 -5.31 8.64
N ALA A 37 -14.65 -6.08 7.87
CA ALA A 37 -14.51 -6.18 6.43
C ALA A 37 -14.54 -4.82 5.72
N ALA A 38 -15.32 -3.85 6.22
CA ALA A 38 -15.41 -2.51 5.63
C ALA A 38 -14.07 -1.74 5.71
N GLU A 39 -13.33 -1.88 6.81
CA GLU A 39 -12.00 -1.29 6.98
C GLU A 39 -10.95 -1.99 6.12
N ILE A 40 -11.05 -3.31 5.94
CA ILE A 40 -10.19 -4.08 5.02
C ILE A 40 -10.44 -3.61 3.58
N ASP A 41 -11.71 -3.46 3.17
CA ASP A 41 -12.09 -2.92 1.86
C ASP A 41 -11.61 -1.46 1.67
N GLU A 42 -11.55 -0.68 2.75
CA GLU A 42 -10.98 0.67 2.71
C GLU A 42 -9.46 0.64 2.53
N CYS A 43 -8.75 -0.26 3.22
CA CYS A 43 -7.32 -0.47 3.04
C CYS A 43 -7.02 -0.88 1.58
N GLU A 44 -7.77 -1.84 1.05
CA GLU A 44 -7.68 -2.26 -0.35
C GLU A 44 -7.84 -1.07 -1.31
N ARG A 45 -8.86 -0.23 -1.10
CA ARG A 45 -9.08 0.96 -1.92
C ARG A 45 -7.93 1.96 -1.84
N VAL A 46 -7.26 2.10 -0.69
CA VAL A 46 -6.08 2.98 -0.58
C VAL A 46 -4.90 2.40 -1.36
N ILE A 47 -4.67 1.09 -1.29
CA ILE A 47 -3.63 0.41 -2.07
C ILE A 47 -3.92 0.56 -3.57
N ASP A 48 -5.15 0.33 -4.01
CA ASP A 48 -5.53 0.48 -5.41
C ASP A 48 -5.38 1.92 -5.92
N ALA A 49 -5.74 2.90 -5.08
CA ALA A 49 -5.55 4.30 -5.41
C ALA A 49 -4.06 4.66 -5.58
N LEU A 50 -3.18 4.13 -4.73
CA LEU A 50 -1.73 4.28 -4.87
C LEU A 50 -1.25 3.69 -6.19
N LEU A 51 -1.58 2.42 -6.47
CA LEU A 51 -1.12 1.73 -7.68
C LEU A 51 -1.63 2.41 -8.96
N ALA A 52 -2.90 2.86 -8.96
CA ALA A 52 -3.46 3.63 -10.05
C ALA A 52 -2.75 4.98 -10.23
N ALA A 53 -2.47 5.69 -9.13
CA ALA A 53 -1.73 6.96 -9.18
C ALA A 53 -0.34 6.77 -9.78
N LEU A 54 0.42 5.76 -9.31
CA LEU A 54 1.76 5.45 -9.82
C LEU A 54 1.75 5.09 -11.31
N ARG A 55 0.79 4.28 -11.77
CA ARG A 55 0.58 3.99 -13.20
C ARG A 55 0.31 5.26 -14.01
N ASN A 56 -0.50 6.17 -13.47
CA ASN A 56 -0.83 7.43 -14.15
C ASN A 56 0.36 8.40 -14.22
N VAL A 57 1.37 8.28 -13.35
CA VAL A 57 2.58 9.12 -13.40
C VAL A 57 3.38 8.85 -14.68
N VAL A 58 3.50 7.60 -15.10
CA VAL A 58 4.24 7.24 -16.33
C VAL A 58 3.42 7.50 -17.60
N GLY A 59 2.09 7.48 -17.48
CA GLY A 59 1.14 7.75 -18.57
C GLY A 59 1.20 6.71 -19.70
N ASP A 60 0.31 6.86 -20.70
CA ASP A 60 0.17 5.90 -21.81
C ASP A 60 1.17 6.17 -22.97
N GLY A 61 2.27 6.89 -22.69
CA GLY A 61 3.36 7.11 -23.66
C GLY A 61 3.33 8.43 -24.45
N GLU A 62 2.34 9.32 -24.25
CA GLU A 62 2.31 10.62 -24.96
C GLU A 62 3.35 11.62 -24.44
N ARG A 63 3.74 11.52 -23.17
CA ARG A 63 4.77 12.37 -22.55
C ARG A 63 5.48 11.64 -21.43
N VAL A 64 6.76 11.31 -21.64
CA VAL A 64 7.60 10.74 -20.59
C VAL A 64 8.00 11.83 -19.59
N PRO A 65 7.70 11.69 -18.28
CA PRO A 65 8.13 12.66 -17.28
C PRO A 65 9.67 12.67 -17.15
N SER A 66 10.26 13.84 -16.86
CA SER A 66 11.67 13.85 -16.42
C SER A 66 11.83 13.09 -15.10
N PRO A 67 13.02 12.55 -14.78
CA PRO A 67 13.25 11.84 -13.51
C PRO A 67 12.80 12.64 -12.28
N ALA A 68 13.09 13.95 -12.26
CA ALA A 68 12.67 14.81 -11.16
C ALA A 68 11.14 15.01 -11.08
N GLN A 69 10.42 14.98 -12.21
CA GLN A 69 8.95 15.02 -12.21
C GLN A 69 8.36 13.69 -11.75
N LEU A 70 8.91 12.57 -12.24
CA LEU A 70 8.54 11.22 -11.84
C LEU A 70 8.65 11.05 -10.32
N ASP A 71 9.81 11.38 -9.76
CA ASP A 71 10.07 11.28 -8.32
C ASP A 71 9.13 12.17 -7.49
N ARG A 72 8.86 13.40 -7.93
CA ARG A 72 7.94 14.29 -7.21
C ARG A 72 6.51 13.75 -7.20
N SER A 73 6.00 13.30 -8.35
CA SER A 73 4.64 12.77 -8.45
C SER A 73 4.50 11.45 -7.70
N ALA A 74 5.49 10.56 -7.81
CA ALA A 74 5.53 9.30 -7.07
C ALA A 74 5.58 9.54 -5.55
N ARG A 75 6.41 10.48 -5.10
CA ARG A 75 6.48 10.90 -3.69
C ARG A 75 5.13 11.39 -3.17
N ALA A 76 4.43 12.22 -3.94
CA ALA A 76 3.11 12.73 -3.56
C ALA A 76 2.06 11.60 -3.48
N ALA A 77 2.10 10.63 -4.38
CA ALA A 77 1.21 9.47 -4.34
C ALA A 77 1.45 8.60 -3.09
N VAL A 78 2.72 8.34 -2.75
CA VAL A 78 3.09 7.60 -1.53
C VAL A 78 2.66 8.35 -0.27
N GLU A 79 2.93 9.65 -0.20
CA GLU A 79 2.48 10.49 0.94
C GLU A 79 0.97 10.39 1.14
N GLN A 80 0.21 10.54 0.07
CA GLN A 80 -1.25 10.48 0.13
C GLN A 80 -1.74 9.11 0.63
N ALA A 81 -1.15 8.02 0.13
CA ALA A 81 -1.51 6.67 0.54
C ALA A 81 -1.17 6.41 2.01
N VAL A 82 0.04 6.77 2.45
CA VAL A 82 0.48 6.62 3.85
C VAL A 82 -0.40 7.43 4.79
N ARG A 83 -0.75 8.67 4.45
CA ARG A 83 -1.65 9.47 5.30
C ARG A 83 -3.07 8.90 5.36
N ALA A 84 -3.59 8.39 4.25
CA ALA A 84 -4.91 7.77 4.21
C ALA A 84 -4.96 6.49 5.04
N LEU A 85 -3.94 5.64 4.90
CA LEU A 85 -3.79 4.47 5.75
C LEU A 85 -3.68 4.92 7.23
N ASN A 86 -2.95 6.02 7.59
CA ASN A 86 -2.71 6.43 9.00
C ASN A 86 -4.04 6.75 9.67
N ALA A 87 -4.86 7.53 8.95
CA ALA A 87 -6.21 7.88 9.37
C ALA A 87 -7.11 6.63 9.52
N LEU A 88 -7.00 5.67 8.62
CA LEU A 88 -7.74 4.40 8.71
C LEU A 88 -7.29 3.60 9.94
N ASN A 89 -5.99 3.40 10.14
CA ASN A 89 -5.48 2.63 11.28
C ASN A 89 -5.85 3.30 12.61
N ALA A 90 -5.78 4.62 12.70
CA ALA A 90 -6.20 5.36 13.88
C ALA A 90 -7.69 5.17 14.21
N ARG A 91 -8.58 5.10 13.19
CA ARG A 91 -10.00 4.76 13.38
C ARG A 91 -10.18 3.35 13.95
N CYS A 92 -9.30 2.44 13.57
CA CYS A 92 -9.22 1.06 14.07
C CYS A 92 -8.42 0.94 15.38
N ARG A 93 -8.15 2.06 16.08
CA ARG A 93 -7.35 2.10 17.32
C ARG A 93 -5.97 1.45 17.18
N TYR A 94 -5.40 1.53 15.98
CA TYR A 94 -4.12 0.95 15.58
C TYR A 94 -4.08 -0.58 15.51
N ASN A 95 -5.23 -1.25 15.42
CA ASN A 95 -5.30 -2.71 15.31
C ASN A 95 -5.29 -3.23 13.86
N LEU A 96 -5.52 -2.39 12.84
CA LEU A 96 -5.67 -2.85 11.45
C LEU A 96 -4.32 -3.17 10.78
N ILE A 97 -3.32 -2.32 10.99
CA ILE A 97 -1.99 -2.45 10.39
C ILE A 97 -1.01 -2.89 11.47
N GLU A 98 -0.81 -4.19 11.59
CA GLU A 98 0.20 -4.79 12.47
C GLU A 98 1.56 -4.95 11.77
N THR A 99 2.48 -5.68 12.40
CA THR A 99 3.87 -5.84 11.92
C THR A 99 3.92 -6.44 10.51
N GLU A 100 3.17 -7.51 10.26
CA GLU A 100 3.17 -8.20 8.95
C GLU A 100 2.55 -7.32 7.85
N GLN A 101 1.40 -6.69 8.11
CA GLN A 101 0.77 -5.78 7.16
C GLN A 101 1.67 -4.57 6.86
N ARG A 102 2.37 -4.04 7.87
CA ARG A 102 3.35 -2.95 7.68
C ARG A 102 4.47 -3.38 6.75
N GLU A 103 5.08 -4.54 6.99
CA GLU A 103 6.17 -5.05 6.16
C GLU A 103 5.72 -5.28 4.72
N GLY A 104 4.54 -5.89 4.54
CA GLY A 104 3.92 -6.06 3.23
C GLY A 104 3.63 -4.73 2.52
N LEU A 105 3.06 -3.75 3.21
CA LEU A 105 2.77 -2.43 2.65
C LEU A 105 4.04 -1.69 2.21
N CYS A 106 5.11 -1.74 3.02
CA CYS A 106 6.39 -1.15 2.67
C CYS A 106 7.00 -1.80 1.43
N GLU A 107 6.98 -3.13 1.35
CA GLU A 107 7.50 -3.85 0.18
C GLU A 107 6.64 -3.62 -1.06
N LEU A 108 5.31 -3.62 -0.93
CA LEU A 108 4.39 -3.29 -2.02
C LEU A 108 4.70 -1.93 -2.63
N VAL A 109 4.88 -0.91 -1.79
CA VAL A 109 5.20 0.46 -2.24
C VAL A 109 6.55 0.48 -2.95
N ARG A 110 7.57 -0.16 -2.38
CA ARG A 110 8.91 -0.25 -2.99
C ARG A 110 8.87 -0.94 -4.35
N SER A 111 8.21 -2.08 -4.46
CA SER A 111 8.09 -2.85 -5.70
C SER A 111 7.33 -2.07 -6.78
N ALA A 112 6.23 -1.38 -6.41
CA ALA A 112 5.49 -0.53 -7.34
C ALA A 112 6.34 0.66 -7.86
N LEU A 113 7.10 1.31 -6.97
CA LEU A 113 8.01 2.40 -7.36
C LEU A 113 9.17 1.92 -8.25
N ALA A 114 9.74 0.76 -7.92
CA ALA A 114 10.79 0.13 -8.73
C ALA A 114 10.28 -0.18 -10.14
N GLY A 115 9.04 -0.68 -10.26
CA GLY A 115 8.38 -0.97 -11.54
C GLY A 115 8.22 0.25 -12.45
N ILE A 116 8.04 1.45 -11.88
CA ILE A 116 8.01 2.72 -12.64
C ILE A 116 9.36 3.45 -12.69
N GLY A 117 10.39 2.89 -12.06
CA GLY A 117 11.73 3.46 -12.00
C GLY A 117 11.88 4.74 -11.17
N ALA A 118 10.94 5.01 -10.25
CA ALA A 118 10.91 6.20 -9.39
C ALA A 118 11.61 5.97 -8.03
N LEU A 119 12.03 7.06 -7.38
CA LEU A 119 12.61 7.08 -6.03
C LEU A 119 13.78 6.11 -5.83
N ARG A 120 14.59 5.93 -6.87
CA ARG A 120 15.74 5.01 -6.86
C ARG A 120 16.67 5.30 -5.70
N GLY A 121 17.00 4.26 -4.93
CA GLY A 121 17.92 4.35 -3.80
C GLY A 121 17.30 4.85 -2.50
N GLN A 122 16.00 5.12 -2.45
CA GLN A 122 15.30 5.22 -1.16
C GLN A 122 15.06 3.82 -0.57
N GLU A 123 15.52 3.62 0.67
CA GLU A 123 15.37 2.33 1.38
C GLU A 123 13.91 2.07 1.75
N ASP A 124 13.27 3.04 2.42
CA ASP A 124 11.84 3.04 2.74
C ASP A 124 11.20 4.38 2.32
N PRO A 125 10.44 4.41 1.21
CA PRO A 125 9.76 5.60 0.72
C PRO A 125 8.55 5.99 1.58
N THR A 126 8.08 5.14 2.51
CA THR A 126 6.92 5.40 3.38
C THR A 126 7.30 6.09 4.69
N GLU A 127 8.54 5.88 5.15
CA GLU A 127 9.04 6.31 6.45
C GLU A 127 8.73 7.76 6.83
N PRO A 128 8.85 8.77 5.93
CA PRO A 128 8.68 10.17 6.32
C PRO A 128 7.29 10.55 6.83
N TRP A 129 6.26 9.75 6.56
CA TRP A 129 4.87 10.05 6.93
C TRP A 129 4.22 8.95 7.76
N ARG A 130 4.93 7.86 8.02
CA ARG A 130 4.37 6.65 8.60
C ARG A 130 4.08 6.84 10.10
N GLU A 131 2.85 6.53 10.51
CA GLU A 131 2.39 6.60 11.90
C GLU A 131 1.91 5.24 12.45
N TRP A 132 2.04 4.12 11.69
CA TRP A 132 1.65 2.77 12.17
C TRP A 132 2.32 2.42 13.49
#